data_AF-A0A2J6SVB7-F1
#
_entry.id   AF-A0A2J6SVB7-F1
#
_cell.length_a   1.000
_cell.length_b   1.000
_cell.length_c   1.000
_cell.angle_alpha   90.00
_cell.angle_beta   90.00
_cell.angle_gamma   90.00
#
_symmetry.space_group_name_H-M   'P 1'
#
loop_
_entity.id
_entity.type
_entity.pdbx_description
1 polymer ?
#
loop_
_entity_poly.entity_id
_entity_poly.type
_entity_poly.pdbx_seq_one_letter_code
_entity_poly.pdbx_strand_id
1 'polypeptide(L)'
;MKTTHSLTALAAFTSLASAHFNLDYPTARGLDEDTLGTFPCGGQNTVSTNRTSFPISGGSIALTMGYIDANVAVYIGFGSAVGSAFNTVVRPTFIEQGLGNFCMTGIEIPGGSGLEGM
;
A
#
# COMPACT_ATOMS: atom_id res chain seq x y z
N MET A 1 57.70 21.77 -11.61
CA MET A 1 56.80 21.06 -10.69
C MET A 1 55.46 20.88 -11.39
N LYS A 2 55.03 19.64 -11.62
CA LYS A 2 53.73 19.31 -12.23
C LYS A 2 52.73 19.10 -11.08
N THR A 3 51.67 19.89 -11.04
CA THR A 3 50.52 19.63 -10.16
C THR A 3 49.30 19.40 -11.03
N THR A 4 49.02 18.12 -11.26
CA THR A 4 47.76 17.59 -11.78
C THR A 4 46.84 17.29 -10.57
N HIS A 5 45.55 17.07 -10.83
CA HIS A 5 44.46 16.63 -9.95
C HIS A 5 43.61 17.78 -9.36
N SER A 6 42.27 17.73 -9.38
CA SER A 6 41.43 16.56 -9.16
C SER A 6 40.10 16.60 -9.91
N LEU A 7 39.59 15.40 -10.19
CA LEU A 7 38.39 15.09 -10.95
C LEU A 7 37.10 15.63 -10.31
N THR A 8 36.22 16.05 -11.20
CA THR A 8 34.77 16.26 -11.10
C THR A 8 34.08 15.43 -10.00
N ALA A 9 33.58 16.09 -8.95
CA ALA A 9 32.64 15.49 -8.01
C ALA A 9 31.22 15.59 -8.61
N LEU A 10 30.82 14.60 -9.41
CA LEU A 10 29.44 14.44 -9.84
C LEU A 10 28.65 13.79 -8.70
N ALA A 11 28.00 14.61 -7.88
CA ALA A 11 27.13 14.13 -6.81
C ALA A 11 25.97 13.33 -7.40
N ALA A 12 25.90 12.04 -7.05
CA ALA A 12 24.77 11.20 -7.38
C ALA A 12 23.54 11.68 -6.60
N PHE A 13 22.67 12.44 -7.25
CA PHE A 13 21.29 12.61 -6.80
C PHE A 13 20.56 11.30 -7.10
N THR A 14 20.71 10.32 -6.20
CA THR A 14 19.82 9.16 -6.20
C THR A 14 18.43 9.70 -5.89
N SER A 15 17.57 9.74 -6.90
CA SER A 15 16.15 10.04 -6.72
C SER A 15 15.61 9.08 -5.66
N LEU A 16 15.03 9.63 -4.59
CA LEU A 16 14.09 8.89 -3.77
C LEU A 16 12.84 8.69 -4.64
N ALA A 17 12.92 7.74 -5.57
CA ALA A 17 11.76 7.30 -6.32
C ALA A 17 10.82 6.64 -5.29
N SER A 18 9.77 7.35 -4.93
CA SER A 18 8.69 6.77 -4.15
C SER A 18 8.05 5.67 -4.99
N ALA A 19 8.09 4.43 -4.53
CA ALA A 19 7.46 3.29 -5.17
C ALA A 19 5.94 3.38 -4.96
N HIS A 20 5.29 4.27 -5.70
CA HIS A 20 3.84 4.42 -5.67
C HIS A 20 3.16 3.20 -6.29
N PHE A 21 2.01 2.86 -5.72
CA PHE A 21 1.09 1.89 -6.28
C PHE A 21 -0.32 2.47 -6.20
N ASN A 22 -1.20 2.04 -7.10
CA ASN A 22 -2.63 2.31 -6.98
C ASN A 22 -3.33 1.09 -6.36
N LEU A 23 -4.30 1.32 -5.46
CA LEU A 23 -5.19 0.27 -4.96
C LEU A 23 -6.45 0.24 -5.84
N ASP A 24 -6.52 -0.74 -6.74
CA ASP A 24 -7.61 -0.87 -7.71
C ASP A 24 -8.82 -1.60 -7.12
N TYR A 25 -8.58 -2.64 -6.31
CA TYR A 25 -9.63 -3.37 -5.60
C TYR A 25 -9.14 -3.86 -4.22
N PRO A 26 -9.94 -3.75 -3.15
CA PRO A 26 -11.18 -2.96 -3.07
C PRO A 26 -10.89 -1.47 -3.35
N THR A 27 -11.89 -0.73 -3.80
CA THR A 27 -11.70 0.67 -4.23
C THR A 27 -11.09 1.52 -3.11
N ALA A 28 -10.01 2.25 -3.44
CA ALA A 28 -9.37 3.17 -2.50
C ALA A 28 -10.33 4.28 -2.03
N ARG A 29 -10.08 4.84 -0.84
CA ARG A 29 -10.88 5.97 -0.32
C ARG A 29 -10.74 7.25 -1.14
N GLY A 30 -9.62 7.37 -1.85
CA GLY A 30 -9.21 8.51 -2.64
C GLY A 30 -7.76 8.33 -3.05
N LEU A 31 -7.27 9.24 -3.90
CA LEU A 31 -5.89 9.29 -4.34
C LEU A 31 -5.45 10.75 -4.35
N ASP A 32 -4.39 11.04 -3.60
CA ASP A 32 -3.69 12.31 -3.59
C ASP A 32 -2.19 11.98 -3.48
N GLU A 33 -1.47 12.18 -4.58
CA GLU A 33 -0.08 11.73 -4.73
C GLU A 33 0.88 12.43 -3.76
N ASP A 34 0.55 13.65 -3.34
CA ASP A 34 1.37 14.44 -2.41
C ASP A 34 1.26 13.91 -0.98
N THR A 35 0.17 13.21 -0.66
CA THR A 35 -0.12 12.73 0.69
C THR A 35 -0.06 11.21 0.86
N LEU A 36 0.27 10.44 -0.18
CA LEU A 36 0.36 8.96 -0.15
C LEU A 36 1.21 8.40 1.00
N GLY A 37 2.31 9.07 1.36
CA GLY A 37 3.17 8.68 2.50
C GLY A 37 2.62 9.03 3.89
N THR A 38 1.52 9.77 3.96
CA THR A 38 0.94 10.24 5.22
C THR A 38 0.04 9.17 5.83
N PHE A 39 0.46 8.66 6.98
CA PHE A 39 -0.37 7.72 7.74
C PHE A 39 -1.44 8.45 8.57
N PRO A 40 -2.68 7.91 8.69
CA PRO A 40 -3.19 6.73 8.00
C PRO A 40 -3.74 7.02 6.59
N CYS A 41 -3.95 5.96 5.81
CA CYS A 41 -4.68 5.99 4.54
C CYS A 41 -4.18 6.97 3.47
N GLY A 42 -2.90 7.36 3.46
CA GLY A 42 -2.36 8.32 2.50
C GLY A 42 -3.03 9.69 2.62
N GLY A 43 -3.31 10.14 3.85
CA GLY A 43 -4.01 11.40 4.13
C GLY A 43 -5.53 11.35 3.96
N GLN A 44 -6.08 10.30 3.36
CA GLN A 44 -7.53 10.12 3.13
C GLN A 44 -8.26 9.60 4.39
N ASN A 45 -8.20 10.40 5.45
CA ASN A 45 -8.63 10.01 6.81
C ASN A 45 -10.14 9.96 6.99
N THR A 46 -10.89 10.72 6.19
CA THR A 46 -12.35 10.69 6.22
C THR A 46 -12.85 9.34 5.71
N VAL A 47 -13.66 8.68 6.54
CA VAL A 47 -14.24 7.39 6.20
C VAL A 47 -15.30 7.57 5.11
N SER A 48 -15.17 6.82 4.01
CA SER A 48 -16.17 6.78 2.94
C SER A 48 -17.46 6.08 3.40
N THR A 49 -18.60 6.64 2.97
CA THR A 49 -19.91 6.00 3.07
C THR A 49 -20.15 4.97 1.96
N ASN A 50 -19.40 5.06 0.86
CA ASN A 50 -19.43 4.10 -0.25
C ASN A 50 -18.35 3.03 -0.02
N ARG A 51 -18.76 1.87 0.50
CA ARG A 51 -17.86 0.77 0.86
C ARG A 51 -18.00 -0.39 -0.11
N THR A 52 -16.87 -1.01 -0.45
CA THR A 52 -16.84 -2.25 -1.22
C THR A 52 -17.21 -3.42 -0.33
N SER A 53 -18.18 -4.24 -0.75
CA SER A 53 -18.43 -5.55 -0.15
C SER A 53 -17.21 -6.44 -0.41
N PHE A 54 -16.57 -6.90 0.66
CA PHE A 54 -15.37 -7.73 0.60
C PHE A 54 -15.67 -9.09 1.25
N PRO A 55 -15.37 -10.21 0.58
CA PRO A 55 -15.65 -11.53 1.14
C PRO A 55 -14.76 -11.80 2.36
N ILE A 56 -15.33 -12.47 3.36
CA ILE A 56 -14.62 -12.80 4.60
C ILE A 56 -13.52 -13.85 4.36
N SER A 57 -13.71 -14.73 3.37
CA SER A 57 -12.78 -15.78 2.98
C SER A 57 -12.56 -15.76 1.47
N GLY A 58 -11.36 -16.13 1.01
CA GLY A 58 -11.02 -16.21 -0.41
C GLY A 58 -10.99 -14.88 -1.15
N GLY A 59 -10.86 -13.74 -0.46
CA GLY A 59 -10.88 -12.42 -1.09
C GLY A 59 -9.67 -12.12 -1.97
N SER A 60 -9.73 -11.03 -2.72
CA SER A 60 -8.65 -10.56 -3.58
C SER A 60 -8.36 -9.08 -3.37
N ILE A 61 -7.10 -8.69 -3.54
CA ILE A 61 -6.68 -7.28 -3.56
C ILE A 61 -5.89 -7.07 -4.86
N ALA A 62 -6.28 -6.07 -5.63
CA ALA A 62 -5.64 -5.70 -6.89
C ALA A 62 -4.93 -4.37 -6.75
N LEU A 63 -3.66 -4.34 -7.16
CA LEU A 63 -2.80 -3.17 -7.17
C LEU A 63 -2.29 -2.92 -8.60
N THR A 64 -2.00 -1.67 -8.91
CA THR A 64 -1.19 -1.30 -10.06
C THR A 64 0.14 -0.76 -9.57
N MET A 65 1.23 -1.47 -9.88
CA MET A 65 2.58 -1.20 -9.40
C MET A 65 3.29 -0.18 -10.32
N GLY A 66 3.73 0.94 -9.74
CA GLY A 66 4.46 2.00 -10.46
C GLY A 66 5.99 1.85 -10.43
N TYR A 67 6.52 0.86 -9.69
CA TYR A 67 7.95 0.63 -9.56
C TYR A 67 8.30 -0.86 -9.62
N ILE A 68 9.52 -1.17 -10.03
CA ILE A 68 9.95 -2.54 -10.36
C ILE A 68 10.01 -3.48 -9.15
N ASP A 69 10.14 -2.93 -7.94
CA ASP A 69 10.16 -3.69 -6.69
C ASP A 69 9.41 -2.91 -5.60
N ALA A 70 8.57 -3.58 -4.83
CA ALA A 70 7.88 -3.01 -3.68
C ALA A 70 7.72 -4.00 -2.54
N ASN A 71 7.82 -3.52 -1.30
CA ASN A 71 7.42 -4.30 -0.12
C ASN A 71 5.94 -4.04 0.15
N VAL A 72 5.12 -5.09 0.09
CA VAL A 72 3.67 -4.99 0.24
C VAL A 72 3.23 -5.75 1.49
N ALA A 73 2.37 -5.15 2.29
CA ALA A 73 1.73 -5.77 3.45
C ALA A 73 0.28 -5.30 3.55
N VAL A 74 -0.58 -6.12 4.14
CA VAL A 74 -2.01 -5.79 4.31
C VAL A 74 -2.37 -5.87 5.78
N TYR A 75 -2.86 -4.74 6.31
CA TYR A 75 -3.34 -4.60 7.67
C TYR A 75 -4.82 -4.24 7.65
N ILE A 76 -5.56 -4.69 8.66
CA ILE A 76 -6.97 -4.38 8.84
C ILE A 76 -7.22 -3.78 10.23
N GLY A 77 -8.18 -2.86 10.28
CA GLY A 77 -8.82 -2.39 11.50
C GLY A 77 -10.30 -2.75 11.47
N PHE A 78 -10.87 -3.10 12.62
CA PHE A 78 -12.27 -3.48 12.74
C PHE A 78 -13.11 -2.35 13.34
N GLY A 79 -14.28 -2.10 12.76
CA GLY A 79 -15.21 -1.03 13.17
C GLY A 79 -15.54 -0.06 12.04
N SER A 80 -16.50 0.83 12.29
CA SER A 80 -16.95 1.81 11.31
C SER A 80 -15.96 2.99 11.14
N ALA A 81 -15.30 3.41 12.22
CA ALA A 81 -14.35 4.52 12.22
C ALA A 81 -13.06 4.15 12.96
N VAL A 82 -12.16 3.44 12.28
CA VAL A 82 -10.96 2.83 12.89
C VAL A 82 -9.82 3.81 13.18
N GLY A 83 -9.87 5.04 12.64
CA GLY A 83 -8.78 6.01 12.79
C GLY A 83 -7.44 5.41 12.36
N SER A 84 -6.50 5.29 13.30
CA SER A 84 -5.17 4.70 13.11
C SER A 84 -5.06 3.24 13.58
N ALA A 85 -6.15 2.60 14.00
CA ALA A 85 -6.15 1.27 14.62
C ALA A 85 -6.06 0.11 13.59
N PHE A 86 -4.99 0.07 12.79
CA PHE A 86 -4.68 -1.02 11.85
C PHE A 86 -3.70 -2.02 12.49
N ASN A 87 -4.17 -2.71 13.53
CA ASN A 87 -3.34 -3.56 14.39
C ASN A 87 -3.30 -5.04 13.98
N THR A 88 -4.11 -5.45 13.00
CA THR A 88 -4.25 -6.85 12.62
C THR A 88 -3.62 -7.10 11.25
N VAL A 89 -2.69 -8.05 11.17
CA VAL A 89 -2.02 -8.44 9.92
C VAL A 89 -2.90 -9.43 9.16
N VAL A 90 -3.30 -9.07 7.95
CA VAL A 90 -4.03 -9.94 7.01
C VAL A 90 -3.07 -10.60 6.01
N ARG A 91 -2.05 -9.85 5.61
CA ARG A 91 -0.91 -10.36 4.83
C ARG A 91 0.39 -9.85 5.41
N PRO A 92 1.31 -10.75 5.82
CA PRO A 92 2.65 -10.33 6.21
C PRO A 92 3.36 -9.72 5.01
N THR A 93 4.41 -8.94 5.28
CA THR A 93 5.20 -8.30 4.23
C THR A 93 5.77 -9.33 3.26
N PHE A 94 5.62 -9.09 1.97
CA PHE A 94 6.27 -9.80 0.88
C PHE A 94 6.81 -8.80 -0.13
N ILE A 95 7.71 -9.26 -0.99
CA ILE A 95 8.26 -8.46 -2.08
C ILE A 95 7.44 -8.75 -3.33
N GLU A 96 6.84 -7.71 -3.91
CA GLU A 96 6.27 -7.76 -5.25
C GLU A 96 7.27 -7.20 -6.25
N GLN A 97 7.47 -7.91 -7.36
CA GLN A 97 8.42 -7.52 -8.41
C GLN A 97 7.70 -7.42 -9.76
N GLY A 98 7.85 -6.28 -10.42
CA GLY A 98 7.23 -6.00 -11.72
C GLY A 98 6.43 -4.71 -11.74
N LEU A 99 6.16 -4.24 -12.96
CA LEU A 99 5.32 -3.06 -13.21
C LEU A 99 3.93 -3.50 -13.63
N GLY A 100 2.94 -2.65 -13.37
CA GLY A 100 1.56 -2.86 -13.82
C GLY A 100 0.74 -3.70 -12.85
N ASN A 101 -0.20 -4.47 -13.39
CA ASN A 101 -1.24 -5.10 -12.60
C ASN A 101 -0.70 -6.27 -11.76
N PHE A 102 -0.94 -6.20 -10.46
CA PHE A 102 -0.66 -7.26 -9.50
C PHE A 102 -1.95 -7.60 -8.72
N CYS A 103 -2.23 -8.89 -8.54
CA CYS A 103 -3.40 -9.35 -7.82
C CYS A 103 -3.02 -10.42 -6.81
N MET A 104 -3.27 -10.15 -5.53
CA MET A 104 -3.14 -11.13 -4.46
C MET A 104 -4.52 -11.74 -4.16
N THR A 105 -4.57 -13.07 -4.04
CA THR A 105 -5.80 -13.83 -3.83
C THR A 105 -5.77 -14.62 -2.51
N GLY A 106 -6.90 -15.23 -2.16
CA GLY A 106 -7.04 -16.07 -0.97
C GLY A 106 -7.05 -15.27 0.33
N ILE A 107 -7.34 -13.96 0.29
CA ILE A 107 -7.38 -13.09 1.48
C ILE A 107 -8.40 -13.63 2.48
N GLU A 108 -7.91 -13.90 3.70
CA GLU A 108 -8.72 -14.40 4.81
C GLU A 108 -8.82 -13.31 5.88
N ILE A 109 -10.04 -12.96 6.28
CA ILE A 109 -10.27 -11.96 7.31
C ILE A 109 -10.31 -12.66 8.67
N PRO A 110 -9.35 -12.38 9.57
CA PRO A 110 -9.33 -13.01 10.88
C PRO A 110 -10.57 -12.62 11.69
N GLY A 111 -11.19 -13.61 12.35
CA GLY A 111 -12.45 -13.41 13.10
C GLY A 111 -13.72 -13.47 12.25
N GLY A 112 -13.60 -13.83 10.97
CA GLY A 112 -14.69 -13.92 10.00
C GLY A 112 -15.93 -14.72 10.41
N SER A 113 -15.73 -15.81 11.16
CA SER A 113 -16.82 -16.64 11.69
C SER A 113 -17.76 -15.92 12.68
N GLY A 114 -17.42 -14.71 13.13
CA GLY A 114 -18.27 -13.87 13.98
C GLY A 114 -19.00 -12.72 13.27
N LEU A 115 -18.82 -12.55 11.95
CA LEU A 115 -19.37 -11.42 11.18
C LEU A 115 -20.43 -11.85 10.14
N GLU A 116 -20.66 -13.15 9.97
CA GLU A 116 -21.63 -13.71 9.00
C GLU A 116 -23.12 -13.55 9.42
N GLY A 117 -23.41 -12.84 10.52
CA GLY A 117 -24.75 -12.78 11.11
C GLY A 117 -25.21 -11.42 11.62
N MET A 118 -24.68 -10.30 11.11
CA MET A 118 -25.13 -8.95 11.47
C MET A 118 -25.62 -8.17 10.25
#